data_AF-A0A1G1EWS8-F1
#
_entry.id   AF-A0A1G1EWS8-F1
#
_cell.length_a   1.000
_cell.length_b   1.000
_cell.length_c   1.000
_cell.angle_alpha   90.00
_cell.angle_beta   90.00
_cell.angle_gamma   90.00
#
_symmetry.space_group_name_H-M   'P 1'
#
loop_
_entity.id
_entity.type
_entity.pdbx_description
1 polymer ?
#
loop_
_entity_poly.entity_id
_entity_poly.type
_entity_poly.pdbx_seq_one_letter_code
_entity_poly.pdbx_strand_id
1 'polypeptide(L)'
;MVFHAVAAEAEDNPAGINRPVTLTVKDKNNNRIKATYTITGIKEAKHLGDGIFLRKPDGKFVIVKFKVKNMSSISFPTDALSNITLIDAKKKRWKRSDSATGSLRLGTRSFTMMKMGSRMEIEDVVVFDIPENVKDYDIALPGGGTVSALKQPKVAGNQRNENKSIAASEAGTRHETIGDANKALDSAWESYKKGDYPAMKVTAGNALIEAKKAGDERAMFVGHYYLALYYVNVKDYHNAIDFGLRAQELGEKMRDDIKLSVVYKLMGRVFEQGGMYKNALLSYEKYLTSIKNIIANEDRAGASDDVFKDAFSHYEDSLTAGFESGLGKRFVAKGHMSVCRIRKKLGELEEAIKSAVKAISAFKESGDLSGELFAWWETAEIHALKHEYGEAIKALEDNMDRAERFGIKRNFIDDIIIYAQKSNDRARVEKYTKMKNE
;
A
#
# COMPACT_ATOMS: atom_id res chain seq x y z
N MET A 1 -14.91 -22.86 -3.69
CA MET A 1 -15.51 -22.84 -2.35
C MET A 1 -15.71 -21.37 -2.01
N VAL A 2 -16.96 -20.91 -1.95
CA VAL A 2 -17.28 -19.53 -1.63
C VAL A 2 -16.82 -19.26 -0.20
N PHE A 3 -15.93 -18.29 0.00
CA PHE A 3 -15.80 -17.67 1.31
C PHE A 3 -16.98 -16.71 1.47
N HIS A 4 -18.14 -17.29 1.78
CA HIS A 4 -19.06 -16.63 2.69
C HIS A 4 -18.26 -16.30 3.95
N ALA A 5 -18.68 -15.28 4.70
CA ALA A 5 -18.38 -15.22 6.11
C ALA A 5 -18.86 -16.54 6.74
N VAL A 6 -17.97 -17.53 6.78
CA VAL A 6 -18.09 -18.67 7.67
C VAL A 6 -17.87 -18.05 9.02
N ALA A 7 -18.92 -18.07 9.84
CA ALA A 7 -18.81 -17.87 11.27
C ALA A 7 -17.63 -18.73 11.76
N ALA A 8 -16.48 -18.08 11.92
CA ALA A 8 -15.37 -18.68 12.62
C ALA A 8 -15.83 -18.74 14.07
N GLU A 9 -16.21 -19.96 14.45
CA GLU A 9 -15.85 -20.60 15.71
C GLU A 9 -15.84 -19.62 16.87
N ALA A 10 -16.92 -19.67 17.66
CA ALA A 10 -17.10 -19.01 18.96
C ALA A 10 -15.79 -18.39 19.46
N GLU A 11 -15.62 -17.09 19.20
CA GLU A 11 -14.69 -16.29 19.99
C GLU A 11 -15.15 -16.49 21.44
N ASP A 12 -14.47 -17.37 22.17
CA ASP A 12 -14.53 -17.41 23.62
C ASP A 12 -14.39 -15.95 24.03
N ASN A 13 -15.50 -15.35 24.47
CA ASN A 13 -15.61 -13.93 24.67
C ASN A 13 -15.17 -13.67 26.11
N PRO A 14 -13.88 -13.35 26.38
CA PRO A 14 -13.40 -13.20 27.73
C PRO A 14 -14.17 -12.11 28.47
N ALA A 15 -14.35 -12.30 29.78
CA ALA A 15 -15.07 -11.35 30.62
C ALA A 15 -14.45 -9.94 30.51
N GLY A 16 -15.15 -9.01 29.85
CA GLY A 16 -14.69 -7.62 29.67
C GLY A 16 -14.55 -7.17 28.22
N ILE A 17 -14.52 -8.08 27.24
CA ILE A 17 -14.64 -7.70 25.82
C ILE A 17 -16.04 -7.15 25.54
N ASN A 18 -16.11 -6.16 24.64
CA ASN A 18 -17.29 -5.38 24.29
C ASN A 18 -17.91 -4.55 25.43
N ARG A 19 -17.28 -4.50 26.62
CA ARG A 19 -17.70 -3.59 27.69
C ARG A 19 -17.03 -2.22 27.52
N PRO A 20 -17.81 -1.13 27.36
CA PRO A 20 -17.24 0.21 27.24
C PRO A 20 -16.66 0.67 28.58
N VAL A 21 -15.43 1.18 28.56
CA VAL A 21 -14.73 1.77 29.71
C VAL A 21 -14.47 3.24 29.40
N THR A 22 -15.07 4.14 30.19
CA THR A 22 -14.80 5.59 30.05
C THR A 22 -13.68 6.01 30.98
N LEU A 23 -12.63 6.59 30.42
CA LEU A 23 -11.42 7.00 31.13
C LEU A 23 -11.05 8.45 30.82
N THR A 24 -10.22 9.02 31.68
CA THR A 24 -9.56 10.31 31.41
C THR A 24 -8.14 10.06 30.93
N VAL A 25 -7.89 10.29 29.64
CA VAL A 25 -6.59 10.17 28.99
C VAL A 25 -5.89 11.52 29.03
N LYS A 26 -4.55 11.54 29.11
CA LYS A 26 -3.77 12.76 29.00
C LYS A 26 -2.92 12.74 27.73
N ASP A 27 -2.86 13.86 27.02
CA ASP A 27 -1.89 14.03 25.93
C ASP A 27 -0.50 14.44 26.47
N LYS A 28 0.46 14.62 25.57
CA LYS A 28 1.85 15.02 25.91
C LYS A 28 1.94 16.41 26.57
N ASN A 29 0.91 17.24 26.40
CA ASN A 29 0.81 18.58 26.99
C ASN A 29 -0.07 18.58 28.26
N ASN A 30 -0.38 17.40 28.81
CA ASN A 30 -1.21 17.21 30.01
C ASN A 30 -2.68 17.65 29.84
N ASN A 31 -3.16 17.83 28.62
CA ASN A 31 -4.57 18.08 28.33
C ASN A 31 -5.39 16.82 28.60
N ARG A 32 -6.56 16.97 29.24
CA ARG A 32 -7.40 15.85 29.68
C ARG A 32 -8.50 15.54 28.67
N ILE A 33 -8.57 14.29 28.23
CA ILE A 33 -9.54 13.75 27.29
C ILE A 33 -10.45 12.79 28.03
N LYS A 34 -11.76 13.01 28.01
CA LYS A 34 -12.70 11.95 28.34
C LYS A 34 -12.90 11.08 27.09
N ALA A 35 -12.54 9.81 27.16
CA ALA A 35 -12.67 8.87 26.06
C ALA A 35 -13.34 7.58 26.54
N THR A 36 -14.21 7.02 25.71
CA THR A 36 -14.82 5.70 25.94
C THR A 36 -14.15 4.68 25.04
N TYR A 37 -13.57 3.65 25.65
CA TYR A 37 -12.90 2.55 24.98
C TYR A 37 -13.75 1.30 25.01
N THR A 38 -13.80 0.57 23.91
CA THR A 38 -14.40 -0.76 23.85
C THR A 38 -13.39 -1.68 23.18
N ILE A 39 -12.89 -2.70 23.89
CA ILE A 39 -12.08 -3.76 23.25
C ILE A 39 -13.05 -4.62 22.46
N THR A 40 -12.88 -4.68 21.14
CA THR A 40 -13.77 -5.38 20.21
C THR A 40 -13.24 -6.74 19.78
N GLY A 41 -11.98 -7.04 20.05
CA GLY A 41 -11.42 -8.37 19.81
C GLY A 41 -9.97 -8.48 20.26
N ILE A 42 -9.57 -9.70 20.62
CA ILE A 42 -8.19 -10.05 20.97
C ILE A 42 -7.84 -11.31 20.19
N LYS A 43 -6.74 -11.29 19.45
CA LYS A 43 -6.28 -12.45 18.67
C LYS A 43 -4.79 -12.66 18.84
N GLU A 44 -4.38 -13.90 19.11
CA GLU A 44 -2.98 -14.29 19.00
C GLU A 44 -2.67 -14.77 17.58
N ALA A 45 -1.52 -14.37 17.04
CA ALA A 45 -1.13 -14.74 15.69
C ALA A 45 0.39 -14.98 15.59
N LYS A 46 0.77 -15.93 14.75
CA LYS A 46 2.18 -16.19 14.39
C LYS A 46 2.65 -15.29 13.24
N HIS A 47 1.73 -14.65 12.55
CA HIS A 47 1.96 -13.81 11.36
C HIS A 47 0.96 -12.65 11.34
N LEU A 48 1.33 -11.51 10.76
CA LEU A 48 0.42 -10.37 10.55
C LEU A 48 0.09 -10.22 9.06
N GLY A 49 -1.03 -10.78 8.63
CA GLY A 49 -1.44 -10.81 7.21
C GLY A 49 -0.65 -11.83 6.39
N ASP A 50 -0.98 -11.96 5.10
CA ASP A 50 -0.43 -12.98 4.20
C ASP A 50 0.44 -12.39 3.05
N GLY A 51 0.79 -11.09 3.08
CA GLY A 51 1.71 -10.47 2.10
C GLY A 51 2.50 -9.23 2.57
N ILE A 52 2.28 -8.01 2.06
CA ILE A 52 3.23 -6.88 2.29
C ILE A 52 3.52 -6.65 3.78
N PHE A 53 2.51 -6.82 4.61
CA PHE A 53 2.63 -6.56 6.04
C PHE A 53 2.92 -7.82 6.85
N LEU A 54 3.18 -8.95 6.15
CA LEU A 54 3.61 -10.22 6.73
C LEU A 54 4.88 -9.98 7.54
N ARG A 55 4.68 -9.94 8.84
CA ARG A 55 5.74 -9.88 9.82
C ARG A 55 5.69 -11.17 10.62
N LYS A 56 6.87 -11.69 10.97
CA LYS A 56 7.03 -12.75 11.97
C LYS A 56 7.39 -12.09 13.31
N PRO A 57 6.74 -12.50 14.42
CA PRO A 57 7.11 -12.04 15.75
C PRO A 57 8.34 -12.79 16.24
N ASP A 58 9.06 -12.21 17.21
CA ASP A 58 10.15 -12.92 17.90
C ASP A 58 9.60 -14.02 18.83
N GLY A 59 8.32 -13.94 19.20
CA GLY A 59 7.58 -15.00 19.88
C GLY A 59 6.19 -15.18 19.28
N LYS A 60 5.25 -14.31 19.64
CA LYS A 60 3.90 -14.25 19.10
C LYS A 60 3.38 -12.82 19.04
N PHE A 61 2.45 -12.57 18.12
CA PHE A 61 1.68 -11.33 18.13
C PHE A 61 0.41 -11.48 18.97
N VAL A 62 0.11 -10.45 19.75
CA VAL A 62 -1.21 -10.23 20.35
C VAL A 62 -1.81 -9.00 19.67
N ILE A 63 -2.91 -9.21 18.95
CA ILE A 63 -3.64 -8.20 18.19
C ILE A 63 -4.84 -7.78 19.02
N VAL A 64 -4.92 -6.50 19.38
CA VAL A 64 -6.02 -5.92 20.14
C VAL A 64 -6.78 -4.96 19.24
N LYS A 65 -8.01 -5.31 18.89
CA LYS A 65 -8.95 -4.42 18.20
C LYS A 65 -9.75 -3.64 19.23
N PHE A 66 -9.95 -2.36 18.97
CA PHE A 66 -10.69 -1.50 19.87
C PHE A 66 -11.41 -0.39 19.13
N LYS A 67 -12.51 0.07 19.74
CA LYS A 67 -13.17 1.32 19.39
C LYS A 67 -12.86 2.35 20.46
N VAL A 68 -12.61 3.59 20.03
CA VAL A 68 -12.46 4.72 20.95
C VAL A 68 -13.34 5.88 20.50
N LYS A 69 -14.13 6.40 21.44
CA LYS A 69 -15.02 7.54 21.24
C LYS A 69 -14.57 8.73 22.06
N ASN A 70 -14.41 9.89 21.42
CA ASN A 70 -14.07 11.13 22.09
C ASN A 70 -15.32 11.70 22.74
N MET A 71 -15.35 11.73 24.06
CA MET A 71 -16.47 12.28 24.84
C MET A 71 -16.24 13.74 25.24
N SER A 72 -15.11 14.33 24.83
CA SER A 72 -14.77 15.73 25.08
C SER A 72 -15.28 16.61 23.95
N SER A 73 -15.49 17.89 24.24
CA SER A 73 -15.90 18.90 23.25
C SER A 73 -14.77 19.33 22.31
N ILE A 74 -13.51 19.01 22.64
CA ILE A 74 -12.33 19.42 21.87
C ILE A 74 -11.71 18.24 21.10
N SER A 75 -11.04 18.56 20.00
CA SER A 75 -10.35 17.59 19.15
C SER A 75 -9.00 17.18 19.76
N PHE A 76 -8.66 15.89 19.68
CA PHE A 76 -7.47 15.35 20.34
C PHE A 76 -6.60 14.45 19.48
N PRO A 77 -5.27 14.41 19.69
CA PRO A 77 -4.37 13.53 18.96
C PRO A 77 -4.78 12.05 19.06
N THR A 78 -4.84 11.37 17.93
CA THR A 78 -5.18 9.93 17.84
C THR A 78 -4.07 9.05 18.44
N ASP A 79 -2.82 9.51 18.43
CA ASP A 79 -1.69 8.79 19.02
C ASP A 79 -1.87 8.59 20.53
N ALA A 80 -2.25 9.65 21.25
CA ALA A 80 -2.52 9.60 22.69
C ALA A 80 -3.61 8.58 23.05
N LEU A 81 -4.61 8.43 22.18
CA LEU A 81 -5.72 7.51 22.39
C LEU A 81 -5.35 6.05 22.13
N SER A 82 -4.22 5.80 21.47
CA SER A 82 -3.76 4.47 21.07
C SER A 82 -2.58 3.93 21.91
N ASN A 83 -2.28 4.60 23.03
CA ASN A 83 -1.24 4.20 23.98
C ASN A 83 -1.71 3.07 24.90
N ILE A 84 -2.18 1.98 24.30
CA ILE A 84 -2.60 0.76 24.99
C ILE A 84 -1.35 -0.09 25.30
N THR A 85 -1.31 -0.72 26.47
CA THR A 85 -0.22 -1.62 26.89
C THR A 85 -0.76 -2.97 27.32
N LEU A 86 0.05 -4.03 27.23
CA LEU A 86 -0.25 -5.30 27.89
C LEU A 86 0.46 -5.37 29.24
N ILE A 87 -0.17 -6.01 30.21
CA ILE A 87 0.41 -6.32 31.52
C ILE A 87 0.33 -7.83 31.71
N ASP A 88 1.47 -8.51 31.81
CA ASP A 88 1.46 -9.96 32.06
C ASP A 88 1.22 -10.32 33.53
N ALA A 89 1.05 -11.62 33.81
CA ALA A 89 0.88 -12.13 35.17
C ALA A 89 2.01 -11.76 36.14
N LYS A 90 3.22 -11.50 35.65
CA LYS A 90 4.38 -11.02 36.44
C LYS A 90 4.39 -9.51 36.61
N LYS A 91 3.31 -8.82 36.23
CA LYS A 91 3.16 -7.35 36.22
C LYS A 91 4.16 -6.63 35.31
N LYS A 92 4.83 -7.34 34.39
CA LYS A 92 5.67 -6.71 33.39
C LYS A 92 4.79 -6.09 32.31
N ARG A 93 5.13 -4.85 31.93
CA ARG A 93 4.42 -4.07 30.91
C ARG A 93 5.07 -4.28 29.55
N TRP A 94 4.25 -4.58 28.56
CA TRP A 94 4.65 -4.71 27.16
C TRP A 94 4.08 -3.53 26.38
N LYS A 95 4.97 -2.77 25.74
CA LYS A 95 4.58 -1.71 24.82
C LYS A 95 4.14 -2.33 23.49
N ARG A 96 3.29 -1.62 22.75
CA ARG A 96 2.97 -2.02 21.39
C ARG A 96 4.22 -2.07 20.53
N SER A 97 4.22 -2.93 19.54
CA SER A 97 5.21 -2.89 18.49
C SER A 97 4.75 -1.90 17.42
N ASP A 98 5.48 -0.79 17.25
CA ASP A 98 5.08 0.26 16.31
C ASP A 98 5.06 -0.22 14.85
N SER A 99 5.99 -1.11 14.47
CA SER A 99 6.03 -1.69 13.13
C SER A 99 4.86 -2.65 12.87
N ALA A 100 4.56 -3.59 13.78
CA ALA A 100 3.42 -4.50 13.65
C ALA A 100 2.07 -3.77 13.76
N THR A 101 1.99 -2.81 14.67
CA THR A 101 0.79 -1.97 14.82
C THR A 101 0.59 -1.15 13.56
N GLY A 102 1.64 -0.52 13.04
CA GLY A 102 1.62 0.18 11.76
C GLY A 102 1.10 -0.70 10.63
N SER A 103 1.68 -1.90 10.48
CA SER A 103 1.26 -2.93 9.51
C SER A 103 -0.25 -3.21 9.50
N LEU A 104 -0.84 -3.50 10.67
CA LEU A 104 -2.28 -3.79 10.73
C LEU A 104 -3.16 -2.54 10.72
N ARG A 105 -2.63 -1.39 11.13
CA ARG A 105 -3.37 -0.14 11.17
C ARG A 105 -3.62 0.49 9.81
N LEU A 106 -2.95 0.06 8.75
CA LEU A 106 -3.04 0.72 7.44
C LEU A 106 -4.47 0.83 6.91
N GLY A 107 -5.33 -0.15 7.20
CA GLY A 107 -6.76 -0.12 6.85
C GLY A 107 -7.66 0.59 7.86
N THR A 108 -7.12 1.16 8.94
CA THR A 108 -7.90 1.79 10.01
C THR A 108 -7.97 3.30 9.85
N ARG A 109 -9.08 3.90 10.30
CA ARG A 109 -9.30 5.34 10.24
C ARG A 109 -8.32 6.11 11.16
N SER A 110 -7.83 5.48 12.23
CA SER A 110 -6.88 6.09 13.16
C SER A 110 -5.53 6.41 12.51
N PHE A 111 -5.08 5.58 11.55
CA PHE A 111 -3.75 5.63 10.96
C PHE A 111 -3.53 6.91 10.17
N THR A 112 -4.57 7.39 9.48
CA THR A 112 -4.53 8.57 8.62
C THR A 112 -4.90 9.85 9.34
N MET A 113 -5.47 9.76 10.54
CA MET A 113 -5.97 10.91 11.29
C MET A 113 -4.93 11.42 12.29
N MET A 114 -4.60 12.72 12.21
CA MET A 114 -3.77 13.36 13.23
C MET A 114 -4.54 13.66 14.53
N LYS A 115 -5.84 13.97 14.44
CA LYS A 115 -6.71 14.28 15.59
C LYS A 115 -8.13 13.78 15.39
N MET A 116 -8.82 13.47 16.49
CA MET A 116 -10.19 12.99 16.56
C MET A 116 -11.11 14.04 17.20
N GLY A 117 -12.14 14.48 16.46
CA GLY A 117 -13.09 15.52 16.89
C GLY A 117 -14.05 15.07 17.99
N SER A 118 -14.85 16.00 18.51
CA SER A 118 -15.89 15.73 19.52
C SER A 118 -16.88 14.68 19.03
N ARG A 119 -17.27 13.75 19.91
CA ARG A 119 -18.19 12.62 19.67
C ARG A 119 -17.78 11.65 18.57
N MET A 120 -16.66 11.88 17.90
CA MET A 120 -16.14 10.99 16.88
C MET A 120 -15.71 9.67 17.51
N GLU A 121 -16.00 8.60 16.79
CA GLU A 121 -15.64 7.24 17.13
C GLU A 121 -14.79 6.67 16.00
N ILE A 122 -13.71 6.01 16.37
CA ILE A 122 -12.83 5.30 15.44
C ILE A 122 -12.65 3.87 15.91
N GLU A 123 -12.57 2.96 14.95
CA GLU A 123 -12.11 1.59 15.16
C GLU A 123 -10.67 1.47 14.72
N ASP A 124 -9.92 0.70 15.49
CA ASP A 124 -8.47 0.72 15.45
C ASP A 124 -7.87 -0.57 16.01
N VAL A 125 -6.56 -0.75 15.79
CA VAL A 125 -5.82 -1.93 16.19
C VAL A 125 -4.47 -1.56 16.79
N VAL A 126 -4.09 -2.26 17.86
CA VAL A 126 -2.74 -2.23 18.43
C VAL A 126 -2.21 -3.65 18.46
N VAL A 127 -0.93 -3.82 18.11
CA VAL A 127 -0.27 -5.12 18.05
C VAL A 127 0.93 -5.16 18.98
N PHE A 128 1.02 -6.21 19.78
CA PHE A 128 2.13 -6.49 20.69
C PHE A 128 2.95 -7.66 20.18
N ASP A 129 4.27 -7.56 20.28
CA ASP A 129 5.21 -8.63 19.96
C ASP A 129 5.78 -9.12 21.29
N ILE A 130 5.35 -10.31 21.73
CA ILE A 130 5.68 -10.84 23.06
C ILE A 130 6.16 -12.29 22.97
N PRO A 131 6.97 -12.78 23.94
CA PRO A 131 7.39 -14.17 23.98
C PRO A 131 6.21 -15.16 24.05
N GLU A 132 6.35 -16.31 23.41
CA GLU A 132 5.29 -17.33 23.31
C GLU A 132 4.91 -17.93 24.69
N ASN A 133 5.79 -17.83 25.68
CA ASN A 133 5.53 -18.29 27.05
C ASN A 133 4.63 -17.34 27.89
N VAL A 134 4.33 -16.13 27.40
CA VAL A 134 3.39 -15.20 28.06
C VAL A 134 1.97 -15.61 27.70
N LYS A 135 1.26 -16.27 28.62
CA LYS A 135 -0.10 -16.81 28.37
C LYS A 135 -1.23 -15.98 28.98
N ASP A 136 -0.99 -15.41 30.15
CA ASP A 136 -1.96 -14.60 30.88
C ASP A 136 -1.54 -13.13 30.85
N TYR A 137 -2.40 -12.26 30.32
CA TYR A 137 -2.18 -10.82 30.24
C TYR A 137 -3.49 -10.01 30.30
N ASP A 138 -3.40 -8.82 30.86
CA ASP A 138 -4.45 -7.80 30.85
C ASP A 138 -4.10 -6.69 29.84
N ILE A 139 -5.11 -6.09 29.24
CA ILE A 139 -5.00 -4.90 28.40
C ILE A 139 -5.17 -3.67 29.29
N ALA A 140 -4.11 -2.89 29.44
CA ALA A 140 -4.15 -1.61 30.12
C ALA A 140 -4.42 -0.46 29.13
N LEU A 141 -5.55 0.21 29.35
CA LEU A 141 -6.03 1.33 28.58
C LEU A 141 -5.35 2.65 29.01
N PRO A 142 -5.25 3.64 28.09
CA PRO A 142 -4.82 4.98 28.44
C PRO A 142 -5.71 5.56 29.56
N GLY A 143 -5.09 6.13 30.61
CA GLY A 143 -5.83 6.68 31.75
C GLY A 143 -6.17 5.70 32.87
N GLY A 144 -5.70 4.45 32.80
CA GLY A 144 -5.58 3.56 33.98
C GLY A 144 -6.61 2.43 34.12
N GLY A 145 -7.51 2.25 33.17
CA GLY A 145 -8.42 1.08 33.15
C GLY A 145 -7.73 -0.19 32.64
N THR A 146 -8.20 -1.36 33.08
CA THR A 146 -7.70 -2.67 32.63
C THR A 146 -8.83 -3.58 32.17
N VAL A 147 -8.59 -4.37 31.13
CA VAL A 147 -9.51 -5.40 30.59
C VAL A 147 -8.78 -6.74 30.58
N SER A 148 -9.34 -7.77 31.19
CA SER A 148 -8.71 -9.09 31.29
C SER A 148 -8.99 -9.98 30.07
N ALA A 149 -7.98 -10.71 29.58
CA ALA A 149 -8.13 -11.77 28.59
C ALA A 149 -8.25 -13.14 29.32
N LEU A 150 -9.29 -13.95 29.06
CA LEU A 150 -9.52 -15.25 29.73
C LEU A 150 -8.76 -16.42 29.07
N LYS A 151 -8.50 -17.42 29.93
CA LYS A 151 -7.85 -18.73 29.72
C LYS A 151 -8.75 -19.71 28.94
N GLN A 152 -8.20 -20.41 27.93
CA GLN A 152 -8.92 -21.37 27.07
C GLN A 152 -9.25 -22.72 27.76
N PRO A 153 -10.45 -23.30 27.53
CA PRO A 153 -10.71 -24.75 27.55
C PRO A 153 -11.05 -25.34 26.16
N LYS A 154 -10.90 -26.67 26.01
CA LYS A 154 -11.06 -27.45 24.76
C LYS A 154 -12.51 -27.96 24.52
N VAL A 155 -12.93 -28.10 23.24
CA VAL A 155 -13.36 -29.35 22.52
C VAL A 155 -14.46 -29.13 21.43
N ALA A 156 -14.14 -29.66 20.22
CA ALA A 156 -14.87 -30.38 19.14
C ALA A 156 -16.37 -30.19 18.77
N GLY A 157 -16.64 -30.26 17.44
CA GLY A 157 -17.49 -31.33 16.87
C GLY A 157 -18.60 -30.95 15.87
N ASN A 158 -18.34 -31.13 14.57
CA ASN A 158 -19.19 -31.58 13.42
C ASN A 158 -20.66 -31.11 13.25
N GLN A 159 -21.03 -30.76 12.00
CA GLN A 159 -22.03 -31.50 11.20
C GLN A 159 -22.10 -31.01 9.73
N ARG A 160 -22.25 -31.95 8.79
CA ARG A 160 -22.22 -31.78 7.33
C ARG A 160 -23.24 -32.76 6.75
N ASN A 161 -24.28 -32.28 6.05
CA ASN A 161 -24.94 -32.91 4.89
C ASN A 161 -26.33 -32.32 4.64
N GLU A 162 -26.45 -31.42 3.65
CA GLU A 162 -27.73 -31.17 2.94
C GLU A 162 -27.58 -30.50 1.53
N ASN A 163 -26.36 -30.25 1.02
CA ASN A 163 -26.12 -29.29 -0.07
C ASN A 163 -26.10 -29.80 -1.54
N LYS A 164 -26.76 -30.91 -1.91
CA LYS A 164 -26.60 -31.45 -3.29
C LYS A 164 -27.67 -31.06 -4.32
N SER A 165 -28.84 -30.57 -3.93
CA SER A 165 -29.90 -30.18 -4.90
C SER A 165 -29.97 -28.68 -5.20
N ILE A 166 -29.48 -27.81 -4.30
CA ILE A 166 -29.47 -26.35 -4.44
C ILE A 166 -28.34 -25.87 -5.39
N ALA A 167 -27.23 -26.62 -5.46
CA ALA A 167 -26.02 -26.24 -6.18
C ALA A 167 -26.18 -26.14 -7.72
N ALA A 168 -27.20 -26.78 -8.30
CA ALA A 168 -27.38 -26.83 -9.76
C ALA A 168 -28.17 -25.62 -10.32
N SER A 169 -29.10 -25.04 -9.56
CA SER A 169 -29.82 -23.81 -9.95
C SER A 169 -29.03 -22.54 -9.63
N GLU A 170 -28.19 -22.57 -8.58
CA GLU A 170 -27.23 -21.51 -8.25
C GLU A 170 -26.10 -21.41 -9.30
N ALA A 171 -25.69 -22.52 -9.92
CA ALA A 171 -24.63 -22.50 -10.93
C ALA A 171 -25.04 -21.73 -12.20
N GLY A 172 -26.28 -21.85 -12.66
CA GLY A 172 -26.79 -21.15 -13.85
C GLY A 172 -26.91 -19.63 -13.64
N THR A 173 -27.46 -19.20 -12.52
CA THR A 173 -27.57 -17.78 -12.13
C THR A 173 -26.21 -17.14 -11.82
N ARG A 174 -25.25 -17.94 -11.34
CA ARG A 174 -23.87 -17.51 -11.08
C ARG A 174 -23.07 -17.24 -12.37
N HIS A 175 -23.30 -17.98 -13.45
CA HIS A 175 -22.60 -17.75 -14.72
C HIS A 175 -23.06 -16.47 -15.44
N GLU A 176 -24.36 -16.16 -15.40
CA GLU A 176 -24.90 -14.91 -15.98
C GLU A 176 -24.42 -13.67 -15.21
N THR A 177 -24.43 -13.73 -13.87
CA THR A 177 -23.97 -12.62 -13.01
C THR A 177 -22.46 -12.33 -13.12
N ILE A 178 -21.64 -13.32 -13.45
CA ILE A 178 -20.20 -13.14 -13.75
C ILE A 178 -20.00 -12.36 -15.06
N GLY A 179 -20.75 -12.70 -16.11
CA GLY A 179 -20.64 -12.04 -17.42
C GLY A 179 -20.99 -10.55 -17.37
N ASP A 180 -21.98 -10.19 -16.55
CA ASP A 180 -22.41 -8.80 -16.39
C ASP A 180 -21.45 -7.97 -15.53
N ALA A 181 -20.86 -8.57 -14.49
CA ALA A 181 -19.84 -7.93 -13.66
C ALA A 181 -18.60 -7.55 -14.49
N ASN A 182 -18.12 -8.44 -15.36
CA ASN A 182 -16.94 -8.19 -16.19
C ASN A 182 -17.18 -7.06 -17.21
N LYS A 183 -18.31 -7.04 -17.91
CA LYS A 183 -18.67 -5.93 -18.82
C LYS A 183 -18.76 -4.58 -18.10
N ALA A 184 -19.27 -4.57 -16.87
CA ALA A 184 -19.34 -3.37 -16.07
C ALA A 184 -17.93 -2.89 -15.68
N LEU A 185 -17.01 -3.80 -15.35
CA LEU A 185 -15.61 -3.43 -15.08
C LEU A 185 -14.92 -2.85 -16.32
N ASP A 186 -15.17 -3.38 -17.52
CA ASP A 186 -14.65 -2.80 -18.76
C ASP A 186 -15.16 -1.36 -18.97
N SER A 187 -16.45 -1.14 -18.71
CA SER A 187 -17.06 0.19 -18.78
C SER A 187 -16.47 1.16 -17.74
N ALA A 188 -16.11 0.66 -16.55
CA ALA A 188 -15.43 1.45 -15.52
C ALA A 188 -14.02 1.88 -15.97
N TRP A 189 -13.30 1.00 -16.67
CA TRP A 189 -11.99 1.31 -17.24
C TRP A 189 -12.07 2.36 -18.36
N GLU A 190 -13.07 2.27 -19.24
CA GLU A 190 -13.31 3.30 -20.26
C GLU A 190 -13.60 4.67 -19.63
N SER A 191 -14.36 4.70 -18.54
CA SER A 191 -14.62 5.92 -17.78
C SER A 191 -13.34 6.51 -17.19
N TYR A 192 -12.46 5.66 -16.63
CA TYR A 192 -11.14 6.07 -16.14
C TYR A 192 -10.29 6.71 -17.23
N LYS A 193 -10.20 6.11 -18.43
CA LYS A 193 -9.42 6.66 -19.55
C LYS A 193 -9.92 8.03 -20.00
N LYS A 194 -11.24 8.27 -19.89
CA LYS A 194 -11.87 9.57 -20.21
C LYS A 194 -11.74 10.60 -19.08
N GLY A 195 -11.19 10.21 -17.92
CA GLY A 195 -11.12 11.05 -16.73
C GLY A 195 -12.44 11.19 -15.97
N ASP A 196 -13.47 10.40 -16.32
CA ASP A 196 -14.76 10.37 -15.63
C ASP A 196 -14.68 9.46 -14.40
N TYR A 197 -14.00 9.98 -13.37
CA TYR A 197 -13.82 9.29 -12.09
C TYR A 197 -15.15 9.02 -11.35
N PRO A 198 -16.15 9.93 -11.34
CA PRO A 198 -17.47 9.64 -10.77
C PRO A 198 -18.15 8.43 -11.42
N ALA A 199 -18.21 8.35 -12.75
CA ALA A 199 -18.78 7.20 -13.44
C ALA A 199 -17.98 5.92 -13.15
N MET A 200 -16.64 6.00 -13.17
CA MET A 200 -15.78 4.88 -12.79
C MET A 200 -16.13 4.33 -11.40
N LYS A 201 -16.30 5.19 -10.39
CA LYS A 201 -16.63 4.78 -9.03
C LYS A 201 -17.96 4.03 -8.97
N VAL A 202 -18.99 4.59 -9.61
CA VAL A 202 -20.34 4.02 -9.61
C VAL A 202 -20.32 2.64 -10.28
N THR A 203 -19.73 2.57 -11.47
CA THR A 203 -19.70 1.33 -12.25
C THR A 203 -18.85 0.26 -11.58
N ALA A 204 -17.66 0.59 -11.07
CA ALA A 204 -16.81 -0.35 -10.32
C ALA A 204 -17.46 -0.81 -9.01
N GLY A 205 -18.17 0.09 -8.32
CA GLY A 205 -18.92 -0.22 -7.10
C GLY A 205 -20.06 -1.22 -7.35
N ASN A 206 -20.85 -0.98 -8.41
CA ASN A 206 -21.93 -1.88 -8.81
C ASN A 206 -21.38 -3.25 -9.25
N ALA A 207 -20.33 -3.25 -10.09
CA ALA A 207 -19.69 -4.49 -10.52
C ALA A 207 -19.12 -5.29 -9.34
N LEU A 208 -18.54 -4.63 -8.34
CA LEU A 208 -18.06 -5.28 -7.12
C LEU A 208 -19.19 -5.91 -6.29
N ILE A 209 -20.36 -5.28 -6.24
CA ILE A 209 -21.54 -5.84 -5.55
C ILE A 209 -21.99 -7.13 -6.26
N GLU A 210 -22.10 -7.10 -7.59
CA GLU A 210 -22.49 -8.29 -8.36
C GLU A 210 -21.43 -9.39 -8.28
N ALA A 211 -20.14 -9.04 -8.37
CA ALA A 211 -19.03 -9.98 -8.20
C ALA A 211 -19.07 -10.66 -6.81
N LYS A 212 -19.42 -9.94 -5.75
CA LYS A 212 -19.59 -10.51 -4.41
C LYS A 212 -20.76 -11.49 -4.33
N LYS A 213 -21.90 -11.16 -4.95
CA LYS A 213 -23.06 -12.07 -5.02
C LYS A 213 -22.71 -13.33 -5.80
N ALA A 214 -21.98 -13.19 -6.90
CA ALA A 214 -21.50 -14.30 -7.72
C ALA A 214 -20.33 -15.08 -7.09
N GLY A 215 -19.70 -14.56 -6.03
CA GLY A 215 -18.48 -15.12 -5.46
C GLY A 215 -17.34 -15.21 -6.48
N ASP A 216 -17.23 -14.21 -7.36
CA ASP A 216 -16.18 -14.08 -8.36
C ASP A 216 -15.01 -13.29 -7.77
N GLU A 217 -14.01 -14.02 -7.28
CA GLU A 217 -12.83 -13.44 -6.63
C GLU A 217 -11.98 -12.61 -7.59
N ARG A 218 -12.01 -12.90 -8.90
CA ARG A 218 -11.28 -12.13 -9.92
C ARG A 218 -11.98 -10.80 -10.13
N ALA A 219 -13.29 -10.79 -10.39
CA ALA A 219 -14.04 -9.54 -10.56
C ALA A 219 -14.06 -8.70 -9.27
N MET A 220 -14.10 -9.34 -8.09
CA MET A 220 -13.95 -8.66 -6.80
C MET A 220 -12.60 -7.94 -6.69
N PHE A 221 -11.50 -8.59 -7.11
CA PHE A 221 -10.18 -7.98 -7.13
C PHE A 221 -10.18 -6.71 -8.00
N VAL A 222 -10.68 -6.81 -9.23
CA VAL A 222 -10.70 -5.69 -10.19
C VAL A 222 -11.55 -4.54 -9.63
N GLY A 223 -12.74 -4.84 -9.09
CA GLY A 223 -13.60 -3.83 -8.46
C GLY A 223 -12.92 -3.11 -7.30
N HIS A 224 -12.25 -3.85 -6.41
CA HIS A 224 -11.46 -3.25 -5.33
C HIS A 224 -10.30 -2.40 -5.86
N TYR A 225 -9.55 -2.88 -6.85
CA TYR A 225 -8.44 -2.16 -7.46
C TYR A 225 -8.89 -0.87 -8.16
N TYR A 226 -10.02 -0.89 -8.88
CA TYR A 226 -10.59 0.29 -9.54
C TYR A 226 -11.10 1.32 -8.54
N LEU A 227 -11.76 0.90 -7.47
CA LEU A 227 -12.15 1.82 -6.41
C LEU A 227 -10.91 2.45 -5.74
N ALA A 228 -9.85 1.67 -5.53
CA ALA A 228 -8.58 2.21 -5.03
C ALA A 228 -8.00 3.26 -5.99
N LEU A 229 -7.95 2.97 -7.30
CA LEU A 229 -7.52 3.92 -8.34
C LEU A 229 -8.37 5.20 -8.35
N TYR A 230 -9.70 5.08 -8.27
CA TYR A 230 -10.59 6.23 -8.13
C TYR A 230 -10.18 7.10 -6.95
N TYR A 231 -10.02 6.50 -5.77
CA TYR A 231 -9.68 7.22 -4.54
C TYR A 231 -8.28 7.86 -4.58
N VAL A 232 -7.32 7.28 -5.32
CA VAL A 232 -6.03 7.95 -5.59
C VAL A 232 -6.25 9.27 -6.35
N ASN A 233 -7.10 9.27 -7.38
CA ASN A 233 -7.29 10.44 -8.24
C ASN A 233 -8.09 11.56 -7.57
N VAL A 234 -9.04 11.22 -6.69
CA VAL A 234 -9.72 12.21 -5.85
C VAL A 234 -8.93 12.56 -4.58
N LYS A 235 -7.69 12.07 -4.45
CA LYS A 235 -6.75 12.31 -3.33
C LYS A 235 -7.28 11.88 -1.96
N ASP A 236 -8.21 10.93 -1.95
CA ASP A 236 -8.67 10.27 -0.72
C ASP A 236 -7.81 9.04 -0.46
N TYR A 237 -6.61 9.30 0.09
CA TYR A 237 -5.63 8.25 0.30
C TYR A 237 -6.07 7.22 1.35
N HIS A 238 -7.00 7.56 2.24
CA HIS A 238 -7.52 6.62 3.23
C HIS A 238 -8.34 5.51 2.55
N ASN A 239 -9.34 5.90 1.77
CA ASN A 239 -10.15 4.93 1.03
C ASN A 239 -9.30 4.20 -0.03
N ALA A 240 -8.33 4.88 -0.64
CA ALA A 240 -7.42 4.21 -1.58
C ALA A 240 -6.62 3.06 -0.92
N ILE A 241 -6.16 3.24 0.32
CA ILE A 241 -5.45 2.18 1.06
C ILE A 241 -6.42 1.03 1.41
N ASP A 242 -7.61 1.32 1.94
CA ASP A 242 -8.59 0.27 2.30
C ASP A 242 -8.94 -0.61 1.08
N PHE A 243 -9.29 0.01 -0.04
CA PHE A 243 -9.60 -0.72 -1.27
C PHE A 243 -8.37 -1.43 -1.86
N GLY A 244 -7.18 -0.82 -1.77
CA GLY A 244 -5.93 -1.44 -2.19
C GLY A 244 -5.57 -2.69 -1.39
N LEU A 245 -5.76 -2.67 -0.07
CA LEU A 245 -5.54 -3.82 0.81
C LEU A 245 -6.51 -4.97 0.50
N ARG A 246 -7.78 -4.68 0.23
CA ARG A 246 -8.76 -5.72 -0.17
C ARG A 246 -8.40 -6.37 -1.51
N ALA A 247 -7.90 -5.57 -2.47
CA ALA A 247 -7.37 -6.11 -3.72
C ALA A 247 -6.12 -6.97 -3.44
N GLN A 248 -5.22 -6.52 -2.55
CA GLN A 248 -4.04 -7.29 -2.15
C GLN A 248 -4.40 -8.66 -1.58
N GLU A 249 -5.32 -8.72 -0.62
CA GLU A 249 -5.79 -9.96 0.02
C GLU A 249 -6.32 -10.97 -1.02
N LEU A 250 -7.07 -10.48 -2.01
CA LEU A 250 -7.57 -11.31 -3.10
C LEU A 250 -6.43 -11.81 -4.01
N GLY A 251 -5.45 -10.96 -4.34
CA GLY A 251 -4.26 -11.35 -5.09
C GLY A 251 -3.43 -12.41 -4.38
N GLU A 252 -3.23 -12.27 -3.06
CA GLU A 252 -2.52 -13.24 -2.21
C GLU A 252 -3.25 -14.59 -2.18
N LYS A 253 -4.57 -14.54 -1.98
CA LYS A 253 -5.43 -15.72 -1.96
C LYS A 253 -5.38 -16.48 -3.28
N MET A 254 -5.38 -15.76 -4.40
CA MET A 254 -5.24 -16.33 -5.75
C MET A 254 -3.81 -16.78 -6.05
N ARG A 255 -2.82 -16.36 -5.25
CA ARG A 255 -1.37 -16.55 -5.51
C ARG A 255 -0.97 -16.01 -6.89
N ASP A 256 -1.52 -14.86 -7.24
CA ASP A 256 -1.36 -14.24 -8.56
C ASP A 256 -0.33 -13.10 -8.47
N ASP A 257 0.91 -13.39 -8.88
CA ASP A 257 2.02 -12.44 -8.83
C ASP A 257 1.80 -11.21 -9.70
N ILE A 258 1.03 -11.32 -10.79
CA ILE A 258 0.69 -10.20 -11.67
C ILE A 258 -0.23 -9.26 -10.93
N LYS A 259 -1.34 -9.78 -10.38
CA LYS A 259 -2.29 -9.01 -9.57
C LYS A 259 -1.61 -8.37 -8.35
N LEU A 260 -0.69 -9.07 -7.71
CA LEU A 260 0.09 -8.49 -6.62
C LEU A 260 0.99 -7.36 -7.10
N SER A 261 1.67 -7.51 -8.23
CA SER A 261 2.52 -6.46 -8.78
C SER A 261 1.74 -5.15 -9.04
N VAL A 262 0.53 -5.23 -9.58
CA VAL A 262 -0.27 -4.02 -9.89
C VAL A 262 -0.75 -3.33 -8.62
N VAL A 263 -1.15 -4.10 -7.60
CA VAL A 263 -1.55 -3.57 -6.30
C VAL A 263 -0.36 -2.93 -5.58
N TYR A 264 0.81 -3.56 -5.61
CA TYR A 264 2.02 -3.03 -4.97
C TYR A 264 2.45 -1.70 -5.59
N LYS A 265 2.38 -1.58 -6.91
CA LYS A 265 2.62 -0.32 -7.62
C LYS A 265 1.58 0.75 -7.25
N LEU A 266 0.30 0.38 -7.21
CA LEU A 266 -0.78 1.29 -6.81
C LEU A 266 -0.57 1.79 -5.38
N MET A 267 -0.29 0.89 -4.44
CA MET A 267 0.01 1.23 -3.06
C MET A 267 1.25 2.11 -2.94
N GLY A 268 2.31 1.83 -3.69
CA GLY A 268 3.49 2.70 -3.78
C GLY A 268 3.11 4.14 -4.14
N ARG A 269 2.27 4.30 -5.18
CA ARG A 269 1.73 5.62 -5.59
C ARG A 269 0.86 6.25 -4.51
N VAL A 270 -0.04 5.49 -3.87
CA VAL A 270 -0.91 5.98 -2.80
C VAL A 270 -0.09 6.51 -1.62
N PHE A 271 0.87 5.72 -1.14
CA PHE A 271 1.74 6.10 -0.05
C PHE A 271 2.62 7.29 -0.41
N GLU A 272 3.17 7.33 -1.64
CA GLU A 272 3.97 8.45 -2.12
C GLU A 272 3.19 9.76 -2.14
N GLN A 273 2.00 9.76 -2.73
CA GLN A 273 1.16 10.95 -2.84
C GLN A 273 0.61 11.38 -1.47
N GLY A 274 0.39 10.42 -0.56
CA GLY A 274 0.01 10.67 0.83
C GLY A 274 1.16 11.05 1.76
N GLY A 275 2.40 11.19 1.27
CA GLY A 275 3.57 11.58 2.07
C GLY A 275 4.14 10.48 2.98
N MET A 276 3.66 9.24 2.86
CA MET A 276 4.09 8.08 3.66
C MET A 276 5.28 7.37 2.99
N TYR A 277 6.40 8.09 2.86
CA TYR A 277 7.52 7.68 2.01
C TYR A 277 8.15 6.32 2.35
N LYS A 278 8.20 5.93 3.64
CA LYS A 278 8.71 4.59 4.03
C LYS A 278 7.80 3.46 3.54
N ASN A 279 6.48 3.66 3.58
CA ASN A 279 5.51 2.67 3.09
C ASN A 279 5.50 2.61 1.56
N ALA A 280 5.72 3.77 0.90
CA ALA A 280 5.90 3.85 -0.53
C ALA A 280 7.13 3.04 -0.97
N LEU A 281 8.26 3.21 -0.28
CA LEU A 281 9.50 2.45 -0.54
C LEU A 281 9.25 0.94 -0.45
N LEU A 282 8.65 0.47 0.66
CA LEU A 282 8.33 -0.94 0.87
C LEU A 282 7.44 -1.51 -0.25
N SER A 283 6.45 -0.73 -0.69
CA SER A 283 5.50 -1.16 -1.73
C SER A 283 6.18 -1.23 -3.10
N TYR A 284 7.02 -0.25 -3.45
CA TYR A 284 7.78 -0.27 -4.70
C TYR A 284 8.87 -1.35 -4.73
N GLU A 285 9.51 -1.67 -3.60
CA GLU A 285 10.45 -2.80 -3.50
C GLU A 285 9.76 -4.14 -3.76
N LYS A 286 8.54 -4.32 -3.25
CA LYS A 286 7.75 -5.52 -3.53
C LYS A 286 7.26 -5.60 -4.96
N TYR A 287 6.83 -4.47 -5.52
CA TYR A 287 6.56 -4.39 -6.95
C TYR A 287 7.77 -4.84 -7.79
N LEU A 288 8.97 -4.35 -7.46
CA LEU A 288 10.21 -4.76 -8.16
C LEU A 288 10.49 -6.25 -8.00
N THR A 289 10.30 -6.82 -6.81
CA THR A 289 10.46 -8.26 -6.58
C THR A 289 9.44 -9.07 -7.38
N SER A 290 8.16 -8.69 -7.35
CA SER A 290 7.10 -9.37 -8.11
C SER A 290 7.38 -9.33 -9.62
N ILE A 291 7.75 -8.18 -10.17
CA ILE A 291 8.10 -8.07 -11.59
C ILE A 291 9.32 -8.93 -11.96
N LYS A 292 10.35 -8.98 -11.09
CA LYS A 292 11.51 -9.85 -11.33
C LYS A 292 11.13 -11.33 -11.32
N ASN A 293 10.23 -11.74 -10.44
CA ASN A 293 9.75 -13.12 -10.40
C ASN A 293 8.93 -13.46 -11.65
N ILE A 294 8.07 -12.54 -12.10
CA ILE A 294 7.31 -12.69 -13.34
C ILE A 294 8.26 -12.90 -14.53
N ILE A 295 9.25 -12.01 -14.71
CA ILE A 295 10.26 -12.11 -15.79
C ILE A 295 11.02 -13.44 -15.70
N ALA A 296 11.52 -13.80 -14.51
CA ALA A 296 12.30 -15.02 -14.33
C ALA A 296 11.49 -16.31 -14.56
N ASN A 297 10.16 -16.25 -14.44
CA ASN A 297 9.27 -17.37 -14.73
C ASN A 297 8.88 -17.42 -16.21
N GLU A 298 8.76 -16.27 -16.88
CA GLU A 298 8.55 -16.16 -18.33
C GLU A 298 9.73 -16.75 -19.11
N ASP A 299 10.96 -16.39 -18.73
CA ASP A 299 12.22 -16.90 -19.32
C ASP A 299 12.35 -18.43 -19.18
N ARG A 300 11.66 -19.04 -18.21
CA ARG A 300 11.67 -20.49 -17.96
C ARG A 300 10.53 -21.24 -18.66
N ALA A 301 9.40 -20.58 -18.92
CA ALA A 301 8.20 -21.23 -19.44
C ALA A 301 8.12 -21.23 -20.97
N GLY A 302 8.92 -20.41 -21.66
CA GLY A 302 8.87 -20.29 -23.12
C GLY A 302 7.48 -19.91 -23.59
N ALA A 303 7.09 -18.64 -23.40
CA ALA A 303 5.87 -18.01 -23.91
C ALA A 303 4.61 -18.91 -23.90
N SER A 304 3.83 -18.86 -22.81
CA SER A 304 2.47 -19.40 -22.81
C SER A 304 1.47 -18.26 -22.68
N ASP A 305 0.94 -17.84 -23.84
CA ASP A 305 -0.11 -16.84 -24.06
C ASP A 305 -1.41 -17.07 -23.27
N ASP A 306 -1.58 -18.24 -22.64
CA ASP A 306 -2.85 -18.62 -22.01
C ASP A 306 -2.93 -18.31 -20.51
N VAL A 307 -1.81 -18.02 -19.84
CA VAL A 307 -1.82 -17.67 -18.41
C VAL A 307 -2.32 -16.23 -18.17
N PHE A 308 -2.24 -15.36 -19.19
CA PHE A 308 -2.44 -13.91 -19.08
C PHE A 308 -3.78 -13.38 -19.59
N LYS A 309 -4.73 -14.23 -19.99
CA LYS A 309 -5.90 -13.80 -20.81
C LYS A 309 -7.21 -13.51 -20.08
N ASP A 310 -7.34 -13.69 -18.77
CA ASP A 310 -8.68 -13.96 -18.21
C ASP A 310 -9.14 -13.14 -16.98
N ALA A 311 -8.77 -11.85 -16.88
CA ALA A 311 -9.56 -10.83 -16.14
C ALA A 311 -9.12 -9.37 -16.36
N PHE A 312 -8.09 -9.10 -17.15
CA PHE A 312 -7.51 -7.77 -17.27
C PHE A 312 -7.11 -7.42 -18.70
N SER A 313 -7.88 -7.84 -19.72
CA SER A 313 -7.60 -7.56 -21.14
C SER A 313 -6.85 -6.22 -21.34
N HIS A 314 -7.30 -5.09 -20.83
CA HIS A 314 -6.58 -3.82 -21.09
C HIS A 314 -5.31 -3.49 -20.27
N TYR A 315 -5.12 -4.05 -19.07
CA TYR A 315 -3.88 -3.86 -18.29
C TYR A 315 -2.89 -5.02 -18.52
N GLU A 316 -3.41 -6.22 -18.77
CA GLU A 316 -2.70 -7.38 -19.32
C GLU A 316 -2.24 -7.07 -20.74
N ASP A 317 -3.04 -6.50 -21.65
CA ASP A 317 -2.58 -6.07 -22.99
C ASP A 317 -1.39 -5.10 -22.87
N SER A 318 -1.38 -4.20 -21.88
CA SER A 318 -0.26 -3.29 -21.67
C SER A 318 0.94 -3.93 -20.94
N LEU A 319 0.74 -5.00 -20.17
CA LEU A 319 1.80 -5.78 -19.51
C LEU A 319 2.34 -6.88 -20.43
N THR A 320 1.49 -7.75 -20.98
CA THR A 320 1.73 -8.83 -21.95
C THR A 320 2.34 -8.33 -23.25
N ALA A 321 1.74 -7.33 -23.94
CA ALA A 321 2.42 -6.70 -25.09
C ALA A 321 3.73 -6.00 -24.66
N GLY A 322 3.85 -5.73 -23.37
CA GLY A 322 5.08 -5.25 -22.77
C GLY A 322 6.14 -6.31 -22.45
N PHE A 323 5.76 -7.53 -22.15
CA PHE A 323 6.71 -8.59 -21.87
C PHE A 323 7.27 -9.17 -23.18
N GLU A 324 6.43 -9.31 -24.20
CA GLU A 324 6.81 -9.76 -25.56
C GLU A 324 7.77 -8.80 -26.31
N SER A 325 7.96 -7.56 -25.83
CA SER A 325 8.73 -6.50 -26.53
C SER A 325 9.87 -5.86 -25.71
N GLY A 326 10.24 -6.41 -24.54
CA GLY A 326 11.28 -5.84 -23.67
C GLY A 326 10.82 -4.67 -22.76
N LEU A 327 9.53 -4.38 -22.77
CA LEU A 327 8.80 -3.43 -21.90
C LEU A 327 8.74 -3.93 -20.43
N GLY A 328 8.92 -5.22 -20.15
CA GLY A 328 9.22 -5.78 -18.81
C GLY A 328 10.36 -5.05 -18.09
N LYS A 329 11.44 -4.74 -18.84
CA LYS A 329 12.57 -3.95 -18.35
C LYS A 329 12.19 -2.48 -18.11
N ARG A 330 11.25 -1.91 -18.88
CA ARG A 330 10.68 -0.57 -18.60
C ARG A 330 9.91 -0.54 -17.30
N PHE A 331 9.19 -1.62 -16.94
CA PHE A 331 8.51 -1.72 -15.65
C PHE A 331 9.49 -1.75 -14.48
N VAL A 332 10.59 -2.50 -14.62
CA VAL A 332 11.70 -2.49 -13.66
C VAL A 332 12.34 -1.10 -13.56
N ALA A 333 12.60 -0.46 -14.69
CA ALA A 333 13.19 0.88 -14.74
C ALA A 333 12.31 1.93 -14.02
N LYS A 334 11.00 1.95 -14.33
CA LYS A 334 10.03 2.84 -13.67
C LYS A 334 9.90 2.56 -12.17
N GLY A 335 9.99 1.29 -11.75
CA GLY A 335 10.03 0.93 -10.33
C GLY A 335 11.27 1.50 -9.64
N HIS A 336 12.45 1.34 -10.24
CA HIS A 336 13.69 1.91 -9.73
C HIS A 336 13.70 3.45 -9.70
N MET A 337 13.07 4.12 -10.67
CA MET A 337 12.85 5.57 -10.64
C MET A 337 11.97 6.01 -9.47
N SER A 338 10.92 5.25 -9.18
CA SER A 338 10.04 5.53 -8.05
C SER A 338 10.80 5.38 -6.73
N VAL A 339 11.57 4.30 -6.57
CA VAL A 339 12.46 4.10 -5.41
C VAL A 339 13.50 5.22 -5.30
N CYS A 340 14.12 5.64 -6.40
CA CYS A 340 15.06 6.76 -6.47
C CYS A 340 14.44 8.04 -5.90
N ARG A 341 13.26 8.44 -6.40
CA ARG A 341 12.56 9.65 -5.95
C ARG A 341 12.16 9.59 -4.48
N ILE A 342 11.72 8.42 -4.00
CA ILE A 342 11.36 8.22 -2.60
C ILE A 342 12.60 8.35 -1.70
N ARG A 343 13.72 7.71 -2.06
CA ARG A 343 14.99 7.82 -1.33
C ARG A 343 15.52 9.25 -1.34
N LYS A 344 15.41 9.98 -2.46
CA LYS A 344 15.70 11.42 -2.56
C LYS A 344 14.88 12.22 -1.53
N LYS A 345 13.58 11.98 -1.43
CA LYS A 345 12.70 12.64 -0.44
C LYS A 345 13.01 12.27 1.01
N LEU A 346 13.58 11.09 1.25
CA LEU A 346 14.03 10.64 2.57
C LEU A 346 15.43 11.17 2.95
N GLY A 347 16.14 11.84 2.02
CA GLY A 347 17.52 12.30 2.21
C GLY A 347 18.58 11.21 2.03
N GLU A 348 18.19 10.04 1.54
CA GLU A 348 19.06 8.87 1.31
C GLU A 348 19.73 8.99 -0.08
N LEU A 349 20.54 10.02 -0.28
CA LEU A 349 21.00 10.47 -1.61
C LEU A 349 21.87 9.44 -2.34
N GLU A 350 22.79 8.75 -1.65
CA GLU A 350 23.62 7.68 -2.23
C GLU A 350 22.77 6.49 -2.70
N GLU A 351 21.79 6.10 -1.89
CA GLU A 351 20.86 5.02 -2.20
C GLU A 351 19.87 5.39 -3.32
N ALA A 352 19.57 6.69 -3.47
CA ALA A 352 18.83 7.23 -4.60
C ALA A 352 19.65 7.11 -5.91
N ILE A 353 20.92 7.52 -5.91
CA ILE A 353 21.83 7.36 -7.08
C ILE A 353 21.93 5.89 -7.49
N LYS A 354 22.14 4.96 -6.54
CA LYS A 354 22.17 3.51 -6.84
C LYS A 354 20.88 3.04 -7.54
N SER A 355 19.74 3.60 -7.16
CA SER A 355 18.46 3.28 -7.77
C SER A 355 18.31 3.90 -9.15
N ALA A 356 18.78 5.14 -9.34
CA ALA A 356 18.82 5.80 -10.64
C ALA A 356 19.70 5.03 -11.65
N VAL A 357 20.89 4.56 -11.24
CA VAL A 357 21.77 3.74 -12.08
C VAL A 357 21.10 2.44 -12.53
N LYS A 358 20.38 1.77 -11.63
CA LYS A 358 19.59 0.58 -11.98
C LYS A 358 18.47 0.92 -12.98
N ALA A 359 17.81 2.07 -12.81
CA ALA A 359 16.81 2.54 -13.77
C ALA A 359 17.41 2.86 -15.14
N ILE A 360 18.55 3.55 -15.20
CA ILE A 360 19.27 3.88 -16.44
C ILE A 360 19.62 2.60 -17.20
N SER A 361 20.21 1.60 -16.54
CA SER A 361 20.54 0.31 -17.17
C SER A 361 19.30 -0.36 -17.76
N ALA A 362 18.21 -0.42 -16.99
CA ALA A 362 16.97 -1.06 -17.43
C ALA A 362 16.27 -0.29 -18.56
N PHE A 363 16.28 1.05 -18.54
CA PHE A 363 15.75 1.86 -19.64
C PHE A 363 16.57 1.67 -20.92
N LYS A 364 17.91 1.67 -20.81
CA LYS A 364 18.82 1.41 -21.93
C LYS A 364 18.56 0.04 -22.56
N GLU A 365 18.46 -1.00 -21.75
CA GLU A 365 18.15 -2.36 -22.23
C GLU A 365 16.77 -2.49 -22.87
N SER A 366 15.83 -1.62 -22.52
CA SER A 366 14.47 -1.59 -23.08
C SER A 366 14.30 -0.64 -24.29
N GLY A 367 15.37 0.06 -24.68
CA GLY A 367 15.33 1.10 -25.71
C GLY A 367 14.47 2.32 -25.36
N ASP A 368 14.12 2.54 -24.09
CA ASP A 368 13.35 3.72 -23.65
C ASP A 368 14.28 4.92 -23.46
N LEU A 369 14.62 5.57 -24.58
CA LEU A 369 15.51 6.73 -24.59
C LEU A 369 14.98 7.89 -23.73
N SER A 370 13.66 8.05 -23.66
CA SER A 370 13.03 9.10 -22.86
C SER A 370 13.18 8.83 -21.36
N GLY A 371 12.88 7.61 -20.91
CA GLY A 371 13.05 7.19 -19.54
C GLY A 371 14.50 7.24 -19.08
N GLU A 372 15.43 6.82 -19.95
CA GLU A 372 16.87 6.91 -19.69
C GLU A 372 17.30 8.36 -19.45
N LEU A 373 16.88 9.29 -20.33
CA LEU A 373 17.19 10.72 -20.20
C LEU A 373 16.66 11.31 -18.89
N PHE A 374 15.41 11.00 -18.52
CA PHE A 374 14.85 11.45 -17.25
C PHE A 374 15.58 10.87 -16.04
N ALA A 375 16.08 9.63 -16.13
CA ALA A 375 16.87 9.03 -15.06
C ALA A 375 18.24 9.70 -14.91
N TRP A 376 18.88 10.11 -16.01
CA TRP A 376 20.08 10.95 -15.98
C TRP A 376 19.81 12.33 -15.39
N TRP A 377 18.70 12.96 -15.75
CA TRP A 377 18.31 14.26 -15.20
C TRP A 377 18.09 14.19 -13.68
N GLU A 378 17.36 13.18 -13.20
CA GLU A 378 17.17 12.96 -11.76
C GLU A 378 18.50 12.69 -11.04
N THR A 379 19.44 12.01 -11.69
CA THR A 379 20.80 11.79 -11.14
C THR A 379 21.55 13.12 -11.00
N ALA A 380 21.45 14.02 -11.98
CA ALA A 380 22.03 15.35 -11.93
C ALA A 380 21.46 16.17 -10.76
N GLU A 381 20.14 16.15 -10.56
CA GLU A 381 19.51 16.81 -9.40
C GLU A 381 20.02 16.26 -8.07
N ILE A 382 20.19 14.93 -7.95
CA ILE A 382 20.70 14.32 -6.71
C ILE A 382 22.16 14.72 -6.46
N HIS A 383 23.01 14.75 -7.48
CA HIS A 383 24.37 15.29 -7.34
C HIS A 383 24.36 16.75 -6.89
N ALA A 384 23.47 17.58 -7.44
CA ALA A 384 23.34 18.98 -7.02
C ALA A 384 22.87 19.11 -5.56
N LEU A 385 21.98 18.23 -5.08
CA LEU A 385 21.57 18.16 -3.66
C LEU A 385 22.73 17.77 -2.74
N LYS A 386 23.70 16.99 -3.25
CA LYS A 386 24.95 16.64 -2.56
C LYS A 386 26.04 17.71 -2.67
N HIS A 387 25.76 18.85 -3.32
CA HIS A 387 26.74 19.89 -3.67
C HIS A 387 27.84 19.43 -4.65
N GLU A 388 27.61 18.34 -5.37
CA GLU A 388 28.51 17.79 -6.41
C GLU A 388 28.19 18.42 -7.77
N TYR A 389 28.26 19.76 -7.85
CA TYR A 389 27.79 20.51 -9.02
C TYR A 389 28.51 20.15 -10.32
N GLY A 390 29.78 19.76 -10.26
CA GLY A 390 30.52 19.31 -11.44
C GLY A 390 29.93 18.05 -12.07
N GLU A 391 29.59 17.05 -11.25
CA GLU A 391 28.94 15.81 -11.70
C GLU A 391 27.51 16.07 -12.17
N ALA A 392 26.77 16.95 -11.49
CA ALA A 392 25.44 17.36 -11.91
C ALA A 392 25.45 18.00 -13.31
N ILE A 393 26.35 18.97 -13.53
CA ILE A 393 26.51 19.63 -14.82
C ILE A 393 26.92 18.61 -15.89
N LYS A 394 27.92 17.77 -15.60
CA LYS A 394 28.41 16.76 -16.54
C LYS A 394 27.29 15.82 -17.00
N ALA A 395 26.46 15.32 -16.07
CA ALA A 395 25.32 14.46 -16.41
C ALA A 395 24.32 15.14 -17.37
N LEU A 396 24.11 16.45 -17.25
CA LEU A 396 23.28 17.24 -18.16
C LEU A 396 23.98 17.49 -19.50
N GLU A 397 25.27 17.85 -19.49
CA GLU A 397 26.08 18.08 -20.68
C GLU A 397 26.15 16.81 -21.57
N ASP A 398 26.43 15.64 -20.96
CA ASP A 398 26.54 14.35 -21.63
C ASP A 398 25.21 13.89 -22.29
N ASN A 399 24.09 14.50 -21.90
CA ASN A 399 22.75 14.15 -22.39
C ASN A 399 22.06 15.29 -23.15
N MET A 400 22.77 16.39 -23.46
CA MET A 400 22.21 17.60 -24.07
C MET A 400 21.55 17.34 -25.44
N ASP A 401 22.21 16.57 -26.31
CA ASP A 401 21.67 16.24 -27.65
C ASP A 401 20.37 15.43 -27.56
N ARG A 402 20.25 14.58 -26.52
CA ARG A 402 19.02 13.82 -26.27
C ARG A 402 17.93 14.77 -25.76
N ALA A 403 18.27 15.67 -24.83
CA ALA A 403 17.36 16.70 -24.35
C ALA A 403 16.81 17.59 -25.47
N GLU A 404 17.63 17.90 -26.47
CA GLU A 404 17.20 18.61 -27.69
C GLU A 404 16.16 17.82 -28.48
N ARG A 405 16.41 16.53 -28.75
CA ARG A 405 15.46 15.66 -29.46
C ARG A 405 14.10 15.55 -28.75
N PHE A 406 14.09 15.65 -27.43
CA PHE A 406 12.85 15.61 -26.62
C PHE A 406 12.27 16.99 -26.30
N GLY A 407 12.84 18.08 -26.82
CA GLY A 407 12.34 19.44 -26.60
C GLY A 407 12.53 19.98 -25.18
N ILE A 408 13.43 19.39 -24.39
CA ILE A 408 13.71 19.77 -22.99
C ILE A 408 15.13 20.34 -22.78
N LYS A 409 15.85 20.64 -23.87
CA LYS A 409 17.20 21.25 -23.84
C LYS A 409 17.26 22.49 -22.96
N ARG A 410 16.24 23.36 -23.05
CA ARG A 410 16.17 24.60 -22.27
C ARG A 410 16.14 24.35 -20.77
N ASN A 411 15.44 23.31 -20.31
CA ASN A 411 15.42 22.92 -18.90
C ASN A 411 16.81 22.50 -18.41
N PHE A 412 17.55 21.73 -19.23
CA PHE A 412 18.92 21.34 -18.90
C PHE A 412 19.86 22.55 -18.83
N ILE A 413 19.73 23.50 -19.77
CA ILE A 413 20.51 24.74 -19.77
C ILE A 413 20.22 25.55 -18.50
N ASP A 414 18.96 25.67 -18.10
CA ASP A 414 18.56 26.38 -16.88
C ASP A 414 19.20 25.74 -15.63
N ASP A 415 19.14 24.42 -15.51
CA ASP A 415 19.75 23.70 -14.40
C ASP A 415 21.29 23.82 -14.40
N ILE A 416 21.93 23.73 -15.58
CA ILE A 416 23.39 23.94 -15.69
C ILE A 416 23.78 25.34 -15.24
N ILE A 417 23.04 26.39 -15.64
CA ILE A 417 23.31 27.77 -15.19
C ILE A 417 23.21 27.85 -13.66
N ILE A 418 22.15 27.28 -13.07
CA ILE A 418 21.95 27.27 -11.62
C ILE A 418 23.10 26.55 -10.91
N TYR A 419 23.49 25.36 -11.38
CA TYR A 419 24.56 24.58 -10.77
C TYR A 419 25.94 25.24 -10.97
N ALA A 420 26.19 25.86 -12.12
CA ALA A 420 27.42 26.60 -12.40
C ALA A 420 27.55 27.87 -11.55
N GLN A 421 26.44 28.57 -11.29
CA GLN A 421 26.42 29.68 -10.33
C GLN A 421 26.76 29.20 -8.92
N LYS A 422 26.17 28.07 -8.48
CA LYS A 422 26.45 27.49 -7.16
C LYS A 422 27.90 26.98 -7.01
N SER A 423 28.54 26.56 -8.09
CA SER A 423 29.95 26.17 -8.10
C SER A 423 30.93 27.32 -8.41
N ASN A 424 30.43 28.54 -8.61
CA ASN A 424 31.22 29.71 -9.06
C ASN A 424 31.94 29.52 -10.41
N ASP A 425 31.42 28.66 -11.29
CA ASP A 425 31.95 28.43 -12.64
C ASP A 425 31.43 29.48 -13.63
N ARG A 426 32.07 30.66 -13.62
CA ARG A 426 31.67 31.81 -14.45
C ARG A 426 31.68 31.50 -15.95
N ALA A 427 32.63 30.68 -16.40
CA ALA A 427 32.77 30.34 -17.82
C ALA A 427 31.56 29.51 -18.32
N ARG A 428 31.11 28.52 -17.52
CA ARG A 428 29.89 27.78 -17.85
C ARG A 428 28.65 28.66 -17.77
N VAL A 429 28.53 29.53 -16.77
CA VAL A 429 27.39 30.46 -16.67
C VAL A 429 27.27 31.30 -17.94
N GLU A 430 28.37 31.90 -18.41
CA GLU A 430 28.37 32.73 -19.62
C GLU A 430 28.01 31.91 -20.86
N LYS A 431 28.68 30.76 -21.06
CA LYS A 431 28.43 29.84 -22.19
C LYS A 431 26.95 29.45 -22.29
N TYR A 432 26.37 28.98 -21.20
CA TYR A 432 25.00 28.45 -21.21
C TYR A 432 23.94 29.55 -21.19
N THR A 433 24.24 30.73 -20.63
CA THR A 433 23.36 31.90 -20.75
C THR A 433 23.26 32.37 -22.20
N LYS A 434 24.38 32.39 -22.93
CA LYS A 434 24.37 32.70 -24.36
C LYS A 434 23.57 31.68 -25.15
N MET A 435 23.82 30.38 -24.93
CA MET A 435 23.09 29.28 -25.58
C MET A 435 21.58 29.30 -25.30
N LYS A 436 21.14 29.83 -24.16
CA LYS A 436 19.71 29.97 -23.82
C LYS A 436 18.99 31.03 -24.66
N ASN A 437 19.72 32.05 -25.09
CA ASN A 437 19.19 33.23 -25.77
C ASN A 437 19.28 33.13 -27.31
N GLU A 438 19.99 32.12 -27.81
CA GLU A 438 19.99 31.65 -29.21
C GLU A 438 18.82 30.69 -29.43
#